data_AF-A0A6A5HVH0-F1
#
_entry.id   AF-A0A6A5HVH0-F1
#
_cell.length_a   1.000
_cell.length_b   1.000
_cell.length_c   1.000
_cell.angle_alpha   90.00
_cell.angle_beta   90.00
_cell.angle_gamma   90.00
#
_symmetry.space_group_name_H-M   'P 1'
#
loop_
_entity.id
_entity.type
_entity.pdbx_description
1 polymer ?
#
loop_
_entity_poly.entity_id
_entity_poly.type
_entity_poly.pdbx_seq_one_letter_code
_entity_poly.pdbx_strand_id
1 'polypeptide(L)'
;MEDAERMKKALEDILYNENYKKNALKLADILTNQPYSPKENVIKYTEFVGEHGPFPDTNPYGRRLNYFQKTFLDIYATFALFYITVAVASVIILRKIYSKVRKYLSWKSTKKTE
;
A
#
# COMPACT_ATOMS: atom_id res chain seq x y z
N MET A 1 -1.37 -23.26 -1.52
CA MET A 1 -2.16 -24.03 -2.50
C MET A 1 -3.02 -23.10 -3.37
N GLU A 2 -3.66 -22.09 -2.76
CA GLU A 2 -4.44 -21.05 -3.46
C GLU A 2 -3.67 -20.31 -4.57
N ASP A 3 -2.41 -19.91 -4.34
CA ASP A 3 -1.59 -19.23 -5.35
C ASP A 3 -1.31 -20.10 -6.58
N ALA A 4 -1.16 -21.41 -6.39
CA ALA A 4 -0.91 -22.36 -7.47
C ALA A 4 -2.15 -22.55 -8.36
N GLU A 5 -3.34 -22.58 -7.76
CA GLU A 5 -4.60 -22.62 -8.52
C GLU A 5 -4.84 -21.33 -9.29
N ARG A 6 -4.55 -20.18 -8.69
CA ARG A 6 -4.67 -18.88 -9.36
C ARG A 6 -3.72 -18.77 -10.56
N MET A 7 -2.48 -19.23 -10.41
CA MET A 7 -1.51 -19.28 -11.50
C MET A 7 -1.97 -20.21 -12.62
N LYS A 8 -2.44 -21.42 -12.28
CA LYS A 8 -2.98 -22.37 -13.25
C LYS A 8 -4.13 -21.76 -14.05
N LYS A 9 -5.09 -21.15 -13.37
CA LYS A 9 -6.24 -20.49 -13.99
C LYS A 9 -5.82 -19.35 -14.91
N ALA A 10 -4.87 -18.51 -14.48
CA ALA A 10 -4.34 -17.44 -15.32
C ALA A 10 -3.63 -17.98 -16.57
N LEU A 11 -2.90 -19.10 -16.45
CA LEU A 11 -2.25 -19.75 -17.58
C LEU A 11 -3.27 -20.31 -18.57
N GLU A 12 -4.30 -21.00 -18.07
CA GLU A 12 -5.42 -21.50 -18.89
C GLU A 12 -6.14 -20.36 -19.59
N ASP A 13 -6.41 -19.25 -18.89
CA ASP A 13 -7.00 -18.05 -19.48
C ASP A 13 -6.12 -17.50 -20.60
N ILE A 14 -4.80 -17.38 -20.42
CA ILE A 14 -3.89 -16.87 -21.46
C ILE A 14 -3.83 -17.81 -22.67
N LEU A 15 -3.81 -19.13 -22.44
CA LEU A 15 -3.65 -20.14 -23.49
C LEU A 15 -4.93 -20.34 -24.32
N TYR A 16 -6.10 -20.29 -23.68
CA TYR A 16 -7.37 -20.65 -24.32
C TYR A 16 -8.30 -19.47 -24.60
N ASN A 17 -8.08 -18.29 -24.00
CA ASN A 17 -8.87 -17.10 -24.32
C ASN A 17 -8.27 -16.37 -25.53
N GLU A 18 -8.95 -16.50 -26.67
CA GLU A 18 -8.58 -15.88 -27.95
C GLU A 18 -8.40 -14.36 -27.89
N ASN A 19 -9.01 -13.66 -26.92
CA ASN A 19 -8.82 -12.22 -26.77
C ASN A 19 -7.37 -11.85 -26.44
N TYR A 20 -6.66 -12.66 -25.64
CA TYR A 20 -5.24 -12.40 -25.35
C TYR A 20 -4.40 -12.54 -26.62
N LYS A 21 -4.63 -13.61 -27.39
CA LYS A 21 -3.94 -13.82 -28.68
C LYS A 21 -4.22 -12.70 -29.67
N LYS A 22 -5.47 -12.30 -29.86
CA LYS A 22 -5.87 -11.22 -30.77
C LYS A 22 -5.19 -9.89 -30.40
N ASN A 23 -5.19 -9.54 -29.11
CA ASN A 23 -4.55 -8.32 -28.64
C ASN A 23 -3.03 -8.37 -28.74
N ALA A 24 -2.41 -9.52 -28.44
CA ALA A 24 -0.97 -9.72 -28.59
C ALA A 24 -0.51 -9.58 -30.05
N LEU A 25 -1.24 -10.17 -31.00
CA LEU A 25 -0.97 -10.03 -32.43
C LEU A 25 -1.15 -8.58 -32.90
N LYS A 26 -2.24 -7.91 -32.47
CA LYS A 26 -2.44 -6.49 -32.76
C LYS A 26 -1.29 -5.64 -32.22
N LEU A 27 -0.82 -5.91 -31.01
CA LEU A 27 0.31 -5.19 -30.42
C LEU A 27 1.60 -5.46 -31.20
N ALA A 28 1.86 -6.71 -31.58
CA ALA A 28 3.03 -7.07 -32.38
C ALA A 28 3.03 -6.36 -33.74
N ASP A 29 1.88 -6.29 -34.40
CA ASP A 29 1.70 -5.54 -35.65
C ASP A 29 2.00 -4.05 -35.48
N ILE A 30 1.45 -3.43 -34.43
CA ILE A 30 1.72 -2.01 -34.10
C ILE A 30 3.22 -1.79 -33.83
N LEU A 31 3.86 -2.66 -33.04
CA LEU A 31 5.27 -2.55 -32.67
C LEU A 31 6.21 -2.74 -33.87
N THR A 32 5.85 -3.62 -34.79
CA THR A 32 6.64 -3.87 -36.01
C THR A 32 6.50 -2.73 -37.01
N ASN A 33 5.31 -2.13 -37.10
CA ASN A 33 4.99 -1.05 -38.03
C ASN A 33 5.10 0.35 -37.39
N GLN A 34 5.89 0.52 -36.32
CA GLN A 34 6.14 1.84 -35.76
C GLN A 34 6.91 2.73 -36.75
N PRO A 35 6.62 4.04 -36.81
CA PRO A 35 7.26 4.96 -37.74
C PRO A 35 8.77 5.12 -37.50
N TYR A 36 9.25 4.81 -36.30
CA TYR A 36 10.64 4.83 -35.91
C TYR A 36 10.98 3.58 -35.11
N SER A 37 12.19 3.06 -35.28
CA SER A 37 12.67 1.96 -34.45
C SER A 37 12.81 2.39 -32.98
N PRO A 38 12.71 1.45 -32.01
CA PRO A 38 12.91 1.77 -30.60
C PRO A 38 14.24 2.49 -30.31
N LYS A 39 15.31 2.14 -31.04
CA LYS A 39 16.61 2.78 -30.94
C LYS A 39 16.56 4.24 -31.38
N GLU A 40 15.95 4.52 -32.53
CA GLU A 40 15.82 5.89 -33.06
C GLU A 40 14.93 6.75 -32.18
N ASN A 41 13.84 6.19 -31.62
CA ASN A 41 13.00 6.90 -30.66
C ASN A 41 13.81 7.37 -29.46
N VAL A 42 14.62 6.49 -28.85
CA VAL A 42 15.45 6.86 -27.68
C VAL A 42 16.43 7.97 -28.05
N ILE A 43 17.11 7.86 -29.20
CA ILE A 43 18.05 8.88 -29.67
C ILE A 43 17.33 10.23 -29.84
N LYS A 44 16.23 10.26 -30.60
CA LYS A 44 15.46 11.49 -30.86
C LYS A 44 14.94 12.16 -29.59
N TYR A 45 14.36 11.38 -28.68
CA TYR A 45 13.87 11.94 -27.41
C TYR A 45 15.01 12.43 -26.53
N THR A 46 16.17 11.77 -26.54
CA THR A 46 17.35 12.20 -25.77
C THR A 46 17.95 13.48 -26.36
N GLU A 47 18.09 13.57 -27.68
CA GLU A 47 18.56 14.77 -28.38
C GLU A 47 17.60 15.94 -28.13
N PHE A 48 16.29 15.72 -28.27
CA PHE A 48 15.28 16.73 -28.02
C PHE A 48 15.34 17.29 -26.60
N VAL A 49 15.49 16.42 -25.59
CA VAL A 49 15.69 16.83 -24.18
C VAL A 49 17.03 17.52 -23.97
N GLY A 50 18.08 17.11 -24.69
CA GLY A 50 19.39 17.76 -24.67
C GLY A 50 19.35 19.19 -25.22
N GLU A 51 18.61 19.41 -26.31
CA GLU A 51 18.47 20.70 -26.99
C GLU A 51 17.53 21.67 -26.25
N HIS A 52 16.38 21.18 -25.78
CA HIS A 52 15.33 22.01 -25.18
C HIS A 52 15.35 22.01 -23.65
N GLY A 53 16.23 21.20 -23.06
CA GLY A 53 16.35 21.04 -21.62
C GLY A 53 15.27 20.14 -21.01
N PRO A 54 15.33 19.91 -19.69
CA PRO A 54 14.36 19.09 -18.98
C PRO A 54 13.02 19.82 -18.84
N PHE A 55 11.93 19.16 -19.25
CA PHE A 55 10.59 19.69 -19.01
C PHE A 55 10.28 19.67 -17.50
N PRO A 56 9.75 20.76 -16.94
CA PRO A 56 9.47 20.87 -15.50
C PRO A 56 8.52 19.77 -14.99
N ASP A 57 7.64 19.27 -15.86
CA ASP A 57 6.64 18.24 -15.57
C ASP A 57 7.16 16.81 -15.76
N THR A 58 8.33 16.61 -16.40
CA THR A 58 8.97 15.28 -16.51
C THR A 58 9.72 14.91 -15.22
N ASN A 59 9.84 15.84 -14.28
CA ASN A 59 10.44 15.55 -12.98
C ASN A 59 9.41 14.89 -12.05
N PRO A 60 9.68 13.68 -11.52
CA PRO A 60 8.78 13.05 -10.57
C PRO A 60 8.48 13.97 -9.37
N TYR A 61 7.20 14.19 -9.08
CA TYR A 61 6.78 15.00 -7.92
C TYR A 61 7.37 14.52 -6.60
N GLY A 62 7.69 13.21 -6.50
CA GLY A 62 8.38 12.63 -5.36
C GLY A 62 9.71 13.32 -5.00
N ARG A 63 10.39 13.96 -5.96
CA ARG A 63 11.64 14.69 -5.72
C ARG A 63 11.44 16.03 -5.00
N ARG A 64 10.21 16.57 -5.03
CA ARG A 64 9.84 17.84 -4.38
C ARG A 64 9.08 17.65 -3.06
N LEU A 65 8.85 16.41 -2.63
CA LEU A 65 8.13 16.14 -1.38
C LEU A 65 8.98 16.51 -0.16
N ASN A 66 8.35 17.14 0.82
CA ASN A 66 8.96 17.38 2.12
C ASN A 66 9.24 16.05 2.83
N TYR A 67 10.26 16.04 3.71
CA TYR A 67 10.64 14.85 4.48
C TYR A 67 9.45 14.22 5.22
N PHE A 68 8.56 15.06 5.76
CA PHE A 68 7.34 14.64 6.44
C PHE A 68 6.37 13.88 5.53
N GLN A 69 6.15 14.36 4.30
CA GLN A 69 5.29 13.72 3.31
C GLN A 69 5.92 12.44 2.77
N LYS A 70 7.22 12.48 2.50
CA LYS A 70 7.98 11.31 2.01
C LYS A 70 7.96 10.15 3.01
N THR A 71 7.96 10.47 4.30
CA THR A 71 7.98 9.49 5.39
C THR A 71 6.57 9.17 5.91
N PHE A 72 5.52 9.81 5.39
CA PHE A 72 4.14 9.66 5.89
C PHE A 72 4.03 9.81 7.41
N LEU A 73 4.71 10.83 7.95
CA LEU A 73 4.79 11.02 9.40
C LEU A 73 3.41 11.22 10.04
N ASP A 74 2.49 11.86 9.30
CA ASP A 74 1.09 12.05 9.69
C ASP A 74 0.38 10.71 9.93
N ILE A 75 0.54 9.76 9.01
CA ILE A 75 -0.05 8.41 9.11
C ILE A 75 0.51 7.67 10.33
N TYR A 76 1.83 7.68 10.50
CA TYR A 76 2.47 7.05 11.66
C TYR A 76 2.03 7.70 12.98
N ALA A 77 1.91 9.02 13.02
CA ALA A 77 1.44 9.76 14.19
C ALA A 77 -0.02 9.40 14.54
N THR A 78 -0.91 9.29 13.55
CA THR A 78 -2.29 8.85 13.77
C THR A 78 -2.36 7.44 14.34
N PHE A 79 -1.59 6.48 13.80
CA PHE A 79 -1.53 5.13 14.36
C PHE A 79 -0.96 5.11 15.77
N ALA A 80 0.12 5.84 16.04
CA ALA A 80 0.71 5.94 17.37
C ALA A 80 -0.30 6.47 18.39
N LEU A 81 -1.03 7.53 18.05
CA LEU A 81 -2.06 8.11 18.92
C LEU A 81 -3.22 7.14 19.16
N PHE A 82 -3.64 6.41 18.12
CA PHE A 82 -4.65 5.36 18.25
C PHE A 82 -4.21 4.27 19.23
N TYR A 83 -2.99 3.73 19.09
CA TYR A 83 -2.49 2.70 20.02
C TYR A 83 -2.34 3.23 21.45
N ILE A 84 -1.87 4.46 21.63
CA ILE A 84 -1.75 5.10 22.96
C ILE A 84 -3.13 5.23 23.62
N THR A 85 -4.14 5.71 22.89
CA THR A 85 -5.49 5.88 23.45
C THR A 85 -6.12 4.55 23.84
N VAL A 86 -5.97 3.51 23.01
CA VAL A 86 -6.41 2.14 23.33
C VAL A 86 -5.68 1.60 24.56
N ALA A 87 -4.37 1.77 24.64
CA ALA A 87 -3.57 1.32 25.79
C ALA A 87 -4.02 2.03 27.09
N VAL A 88 -4.18 3.35 27.08
CA VAL A 88 -4.66 4.12 28.23
C VAL A 88 -6.06 3.69 28.65
N ALA A 89 -6.98 3.52 27.69
CA ALA A 89 -8.34 3.06 27.96
C ALA A 89 -8.34 1.67 28.61
N SER A 90 -7.53 0.74 28.10
CA SER A 90 -7.39 -0.61 28.67
C SER A 90 -6.91 -0.58 30.13
N VAL A 91 -5.90 0.25 30.44
CA VAL A 91 -5.37 0.40 31.81
C VAL A 91 -6.43 0.99 32.74
N ILE A 92 -7.20 1.99 32.29
CA ILE A 92 -8.29 2.58 33.08
C ILE A 92 -9.38 1.54 33.36
N ILE A 93 -9.78 0.76 32.36
CA ILE A 93 -10.79 -0.30 32.51
C ILE A 93 -10.30 -1.35 33.51
N LEU A 94 -9.06 -1.83 33.38
CA LEU A 94 -8.47 -2.81 34.30
C LEU A 94 -8.41 -2.27 35.75
N ARG A 95 -8.02 -0.99 35.94
CA ARG A 95 -8.03 -0.35 37.27
C ARG A 95 -9.44 -0.25 37.85
N LYS A 96 -10.45 0.08 37.04
CA LYS A 96 -11.85 0.11 37.47
C LYS A 96 -12.37 -1.28 37.85
N ILE A 97 -12.05 -2.31 37.07
CA ILE A 97 -12.41 -3.70 37.38
C ILE A 97 -11.74 -4.13 38.70
N TYR A 98 -10.43 -3.92 38.83
CA TYR A 98 -9.68 -4.27 40.04
C TYR A 98 -10.26 -3.60 41.30
N SER A 99 -10.58 -2.30 41.23
CA SER A 99 -11.17 -1.58 42.37
C SER A 99 -12.57 -2.09 42.74
N LYS A 100 -13.40 -2.49 41.78
CA LYS A 100 -14.70 -3.13 42.03
C LYS A 100 -14.53 -4.52 42.66
N VAL A 101 -13.65 -5.35 42.12
CA VAL A 101 -13.37 -6.70 42.64
C VAL A 101 -12.85 -6.62 44.07
N ARG A 102 -11.92 -5.71 44.37
CA ARG A 102 -11.41 -5.49 45.73
C ARG A 102 -12.52 -5.11 46.71
N LYS A 103 -13.42 -4.19 46.34
CA LYS A 103 -14.57 -3.80 47.17
C LYS A 103 -15.55 -4.95 47.39
N TYR A 104 -15.81 -5.75 46.35
CA TYR A 104 -16.67 -6.93 46.45
C TYR A 104 -16.07 -7.98 47.41
N LEU A 105 -14.76 -8.24 47.29
CA LEU A 105 -14.04 -9.15 48.18
C LEU A 105 -14.04 -8.65 49.64
N SER A 106 -13.80 -7.35 49.88
CA SER A 106 -13.83 -6.80 51.24
C SER A 106 -15.23 -6.88 51.86
N TRP A 107 -16.28 -6.56 51.09
CA TRP A 107 -17.67 -6.67 51.55
C TRP A 107 -18.06 -8.12 51.89
N LYS A 108 -17.66 -9.09 51.05
CA LYS A 108 -17.90 -10.51 51.30
C LYS A 108 -17.16 -11.02 52.55
N SER A 109 -15.97 -10.47 52.85
CA SER A 109 -15.21 -10.81 54.05
C SER A 109 -15.90 -10.31 55.32
N THR A 110 -16.45 -9.10 55.33
CA THR A 110 -17.14 -8.53 56.52
C THR A 110 -18.43 -9.30 56.84
N LYS A 111 -19.15 -9.76 55.82
CA LYS A 111 -20.42 -10.50 55.97
C LYS A 111 -20.29 -11.94 56.45
N LYS A 112 -19.07 -12.50 56.51
CA LYS A 112 -18.80 -13.88 56.95
C LYS A 112 -18.43 -13.96 58.44
N THR A 113 -18.14 -12.81 59.06
CA THR A 113 -17.73 -12.67 60.46
C THR A 113 -18.86 -12.26 61.42
N GLU A 114 -20.06 -11.97 60.89
CA GLU A 114 -21.33 -11.95 61.65
C GLU A 114 -22.04 -13.30 61.46
#